data_AF-A0A0R3T481-F1
#
_entry.id   AF-A0A0R3T481-F1
#
_cell.length_a   1.000
_cell.length_b   1.000
_cell.length_c   1.000
_cell.angle_alpha   90.00
_cell.angle_beta   90.00
_cell.angle_gamma   90.00
#
_symmetry.space_group_name_H-M   'P 1'
#
loop_
_entity.id
_entity.type
_entity.pdbx_description
1 polymer ?
#
loop_
_entity_poly.entity_id
_entity_poly.type
_entity_poly.pdbx_seq_one_letter_code
_entity_poly.pdbx_strand_id
1 'polypeptide(L)'
;MPTARRACAAINIPNVGILVVGGSKKISLDSEGLSTCELLIKKGIDWKWEQYTSMQHSRVFARGVYHNERAYVISLNDFSVDMLTIQPGAHGQWTLIPVRNSPQDEYLWSMAVSEDQVMLSTRDGNIYRMELKEPEARNPNAVEWVNTVAIIDFQQPTILALK
;
A
#
# COMPACT_ATOMS: atom_id res chain seq x y z
N MET A 1 -4.35 13.34 13.66
CA MET A 1 -5.24 13.09 12.51
C MET A 1 -6.67 13.39 12.90
N PRO A 2 -7.50 13.94 12.00
CA PRO A 2 -8.91 14.22 12.29
C PRO A 2 -9.77 12.96 12.40
N THR A 3 -9.54 11.96 11.54
CA THR A 3 -10.31 10.71 11.56
C THR A 3 -9.62 9.69 12.45
N ALA A 4 -10.23 9.35 13.58
CA ALA A 4 -9.81 8.21 14.39
C ALA A 4 -9.86 6.93 13.56
N ARG A 5 -8.73 6.21 13.48
CA ARG A 5 -8.61 4.97 12.72
C ARG A 5 -7.51 4.07 13.28
N ARG A 6 -7.58 2.80 12.91
CA ARG A 6 -6.52 1.80 13.10
C ARG A 6 -6.34 1.01 11.81
N ALA A 7 -5.28 0.18 11.74
CA ALA A 7 -5.04 -0.70 10.61
C ALA A 7 -5.01 0.05 9.25
N CYS A 8 -4.56 1.30 9.26
CA CYS A 8 -4.35 2.14 8.08
C CYS A 8 -2.92 2.02 7.57
N ALA A 9 -2.68 2.43 6.33
CA ALA A 9 -1.34 2.64 5.81
C ALA A 9 -0.92 4.09 6.06
N ALA A 10 0.38 4.28 6.29
CA ALA A 10 1.03 5.59 6.34
C ALA A 10 2.15 5.59 5.30
N ILE A 11 2.05 6.49 4.32
CA ILE A 11 2.92 6.52 3.14
C ILE A 11 3.63 7.86 3.13
N ASN A 12 4.97 7.83 3.19
CA ASN A 12 5.77 9.03 3.03
C ASN A 12 5.82 9.41 1.54
N ILE A 13 5.36 10.61 1.20
CA ILE A 13 5.44 11.18 -0.13
C ILE A 13 6.52 12.28 -0.09
N PRO A 14 7.66 12.08 -0.78
CA PRO A 14 8.74 13.05 -0.84
C PRO A 14 8.24 14.44 -1.23
N ASN A 15 8.72 15.47 -0.51
CA ASN A 15 8.39 16.88 -0.74
C ASN A 15 6.89 17.26 -0.57
N VAL A 16 6.04 16.34 -0.12
CA VAL A 16 4.61 16.59 0.10
C VAL A 16 4.24 16.38 1.57
N GLY A 17 4.46 15.18 2.12
CA GLY A 17 4.07 14.86 3.49
C GLY A 17 3.80 13.36 3.70
N ILE A 18 3.10 13.03 4.78
CA ILE A 18 2.72 11.64 5.10
C ILE A 18 1.23 11.46 4.82
N LEU A 19 0.91 10.63 3.84
CA LEU A 19 -0.46 10.28 3.49
C LEU A 19 -0.91 9.09 4.33
N VAL A 20 -2.02 9.26 5.05
CA VAL A 20 -2.64 8.22 5.87
C VAL A 20 -3.95 7.79 5.23
N VAL A 21 -4.06 6.50 4.90
CA VAL A 21 -5.14 5.97 4.06
C VAL A 21 -5.77 4.72 4.66
N GLY A 22 -7.07 4.58 4.42
CA GLY A 22 -7.82 3.39 4.82
C GLY A 22 -7.92 3.22 6.34
N GLY A 23 -7.99 1.97 6.76
CA GLY A 23 -8.15 1.56 8.14
C GLY A 23 -9.62 1.35 8.52
N SER A 24 -9.86 1.27 9.82
CA SER A 24 -11.20 1.10 10.38
C SER A 24 -11.36 1.90 11.67
N LYS A 25 -12.60 2.22 12.03
CA LYS A 25 -12.91 2.88 13.31
C LYS A 25 -13.00 1.89 14.49
N LYS A 26 -13.34 0.63 14.23
CA LYS A 26 -13.63 -0.38 15.26
C LYS A 26 -12.62 -1.53 15.28
N ILE A 27 -12.54 -2.18 16.43
CA ILE A 27 -11.76 -3.41 16.67
C ILE A 27 -12.66 -4.63 16.38
N SER A 28 -13.03 -4.84 15.12
CA SER A 28 -13.66 -6.08 14.67
C SER A 28 -13.16 -6.43 13.27
N LEU A 29 -13.12 -7.72 12.95
CA LEU A 29 -12.83 -8.19 11.59
C LEU A 29 -13.94 -7.75 10.61
N ASP A 30 -15.18 -7.62 11.10
CA ASP A 30 -16.33 -7.12 10.35
C ASP A 30 -16.44 -5.58 10.35
N SER A 31 -15.41 -4.86 10.83
CA SER A 31 -15.47 -3.41 10.84
C SER A 31 -15.46 -2.88 9.41
N GLU A 32 -16.41 -2.01 9.09
CA GLU A 32 -16.40 -1.26 7.83
C GLU A 32 -15.06 -0.54 7.66
N GLY A 33 -14.47 -0.72 6.48
CA GLY A 33 -13.26 -0.01 6.10
C GLY A 33 -13.52 1.45 5.83
N LEU A 34 -12.46 2.24 5.96
CA LEU A 34 -12.46 3.64 5.58
C LEU A 34 -11.92 3.75 4.15
N SER A 35 -12.53 4.62 3.35
CA SER A 35 -11.94 5.12 2.10
C SER A 35 -11.23 6.46 2.29
N THR A 36 -11.32 7.05 3.48
CA THR A 36 -10.79 8.40 3.74
C THR A 36 -9.27 8.44 3.70
N CYS A 37 -8.75 9.53 3.14
CA CYS A 37 -7.33 9.82 3.04
C CYS A 37 -7.06 11.16 3.73
N GLU A 38 -6.03 11.20 4.57
CA GLU A 38 -5.63 12.40 5.29
C GLU A 38 -4.13 12.62 5.12
N LEU A 39 -3.74 13.84 4.80
CA LEU A 39 -2.35 14.21 4.55
C LEU A 39 -1.82 14.99 5.74
N LEU A 40 -0.73 14.50 6.32
CA LEU A 40 0.06 15.22 7.32
C LEU A 40 1.19 15.96 6.61
N ILE A 41 1.10 17.28 6.58
CA ILE A 41 2.08 18.16 5.95
C ILE A 41 2.76 19.05 6.97
N LYS A 42 3.98 19.47 6.63
CA LYS A 42 4.71 20.46 7.40
C LYS A 42 4.54 21.83 6.75
N LYS A 43 3.92 22.79 7.45
CA LYS A 43 3.81 24.19 7.02
C LYS A 43 4.70 25.06 7.92
N GLY A 44 5.90 25.37 7.45
CA GLY A 44 6.91 26.07 8.26
C GLY A 44 7.43 25.16 9.37
N ILE A 45 7.24 25.58 10.63
CA ILE A 45 7.62 24.78 11.82
C ILE A 45 6.49 23.85 12.29
N ASP A 46 5.25 24.07 11.84
CA ASP A 46 4.07 23.38 12.33
C ASP A 46 3.69 22.19 11.45
N TRP A 47 3.13 21.16 12.09
CA TRP A 47 2.50 20.03 11.42
C TRP A 47 0.99 20.21 11.36
N LYS A 48 0.38 20.01 10.18
CA LYS A 48 -1.06 20.16 9.97
C LYS A 48 -1.62 18.96 9.23
N TRP A 49 -2.84 18.59 9.60
CA TRP A 49 -3.62 17.57 8.90
C TRP A 49 -4.58 18.22 7.92
N GLU A 50 -4.65 17.66 6.72
CA GLU A 50 -5.59 18.07 5.68
C GLU A 50 -6.38 16.85 5.19
N GLN A 51 -7.65 17.07 4.86
CA GLN A 51 -8.44 16.07 4.16
C GLN A 51 -7.92 15.96 2.73
N TYR A 52 -7.82 14.75 2.23
CA TYR A 52 -7.33 14.46 0.89
C TYR A 52 -8.38 13.65 0.10
N THR A 53 -8.21 13.55 -1.23
CA THR A 53 -9.13 12.79 -2.08
C THR A 53 -9.27 11.36 -1.53
N SER A 54 -10.50 10.91 -1.30
CA SER A 54 -10.79 9.56 -0.80
C SER A 54 -10.53 8.49 -1.87
N MET A 55 -10.15 7.28 -1.43
CA MET A 55 -10.04 6.10 -2.30
C MET A 55 -11.41 5.72 -2.88
N GLN A 56 -11.39 5.00 -4.01
CA GLN A 56 -12.62 4.51 -4.63
C GLN A 56 -13.28 3.43 -3.77
N HIS A 57 -12.47 2.62 -3.08
CA HIS A 57 -12.92 1.55 -2.21
C HIS A 57 -12.39 1.74 -0.80
N SER A 58 -13.16 1.27 0.18
CA SER A 58 -12.69 1.22 1.55
C SER A 58 -11.65 0.10 1.72
N ARG A 59 -10.63 0.35 2.53
CA ARG A 59 -9.54 -0.62 2.78
C ARG A 59 -9.35 -0.79 4.29
N VAL A 60 -9.44 -2.01 4.81
CA VAL A 60 -9.04 -2.36 6.19
C VAL A 60 -7.70 -3.08 6.15
N PHE A 61 -6.85 -2.91 7.17
CA PHE A 61 -5.48 -3.44 7.17
C PHE A 61 -4.71 -2.99 5.94
N ALA A 62 -4.85 -1.71 5.60
CA ALA A 62 -4.22 -1.15 4.43
C ALA A 62 -2.68 -1.26 4.53
N ARG A 63 -2.05 -1.49 3.39
CA ARG A 63 -0.60 -1.40 3.17
C ARG A 63 -0.37 -0.49 1.99
N GLY A 64 0.70 0.27 2.01
CA GLY A 64 1.01 1.10 0.86
C GLY A 64 2.43 1.61 0.84
N VAL A 65 2.85 1.97 -0.35
CA VAL A 65 4.19 2.47 -0.67
C VAL A 65 4.09 3.62 -1.67
N TYR A 66 5.12 4.44 -1.70
CA TYR A 66 5.28 5.46 -2.73
C TYR A 66 6.44 5.07 -3.66
N HIS A 67 6.17 5.03 -4.95
CA HIS A 67 7.15 4.67 -5.98
C HIS A 67 6.78 5.34 -7.31
N ASN A 68 7.77 5.86 -8.05
CA ASN A 68 7.58 6.47 -9.37
C ASN A 68 6.37 7.40 -9.46
N GLU A 69 6.34 8.39 -8.55
CA GLU A 69 5.34 9.46 -8.45
C GLU A 69 3.92 8.99 -8.09
N ARG A 70 3.79 7.74 -7.65
CA ARG A 70 2.52 7.10 -7.35
C ARG A 70 2.52 6.50 -5.95
N ALA A 71 1.42 6.65 -5.25
CA ALA A 71 1.14 5.86 -4.07
C ALA A 71 0.31 4.63 -4.47
N TYR A 72 0.72 3.45 -4.01
CA TYR A 72 0.02 2.19 -4.22
C TYR A 72 -0.51 1.69 -2.89
N VAL A 73 -1.75 1.22 -2.87
CA VAL A 73 -2.43 0.76 -1.67
C VAL A 73 -3.15 -0.54 -1.94
N ILE A 74 -2.98 -1.50 -1.01
CA ILE A 74 -3.69 -2.78 -1.00
C ILE A 74 -4.31 -3.01 0.39
N SER A 75 -5.05 -4.10 0.54
CA SER A 75 -5.51 -4.57 1.84
C SER A 75 -5.29 -6.07 2.01
N LEU A 76 -5.41 -6.54 3.25
CA LEU A 76 -5.05 -7.91 3.66
C LEU A 76 -5.64 -9.04 2.79
N ASN A 77 -6.89 -8.90 2.35
CA ASN A 77 -7.64 -9.92 1.60
C ASN A 77 -8.17 -9.43 0.24
N ASP A 78 -7.71 -8.26 -0.21
CA ASP A 78 -8.16 -7.70 -1.49
C ASP A 78 -6.94 -7.27 -2.29
N PHE A 79 -6.78 -8.00 -3.38
CA PHE A 79 -5.65 -7.96 -4.27
C PHE A 79 -5.75 -6.87 -5.32
N SER A 80 -6.90 -6.17 -5.41
CA SER A 80 -6.94 -4.95 -6.21
C SER A 80 -5.99 -3.91 -5.63
N VAL A 81 -5.42 -3.07 -6.49
CA VAL A 81 -4.48 -2.03 -6.07
C VAL A 81 -5.13 -0.67 -6.29
N ASP A 82 -5.30 0.13 -5.24
CA ASP A 82 -5.63 1.54 -5.38
C ASP A 82 -4.33 2.31 -5.67
N MET A 83 -4.29 3.02 -6.80
CA MET A 83 -3.18 3.88 -7.19
C MET A 83 -3.60 5.34 -7.16
N LEU A 84 -2.79 6.17 -6.52
CA LEU A 84 -2.92 7.63 -6.53
C LEU A 84 -1.69 8.25 -7.20
N THR A 85 -1.92 8.97 -8.30
CA THR A 85 -0.90 9.86 -8.87
C THR A 85 -0.89 11.15 -8.08
N ILE A 86 0.27 11.53 -7.53
CA ILE A 86 0.42 12.72 -6.69
C ILE A 86 1.31 13.72 -7.41
N GLN A 87 0.75 14.89 -7.70
CA GLN A 87 1.49 16.03 -8.22
C GLN A 87 1.54 17.12 -7.16
N PRO A 88 2.66 17.83 -6.98
CA PRO A 88 2.74 18.96 -6.06
C PRO A 88 1.60 19.97 -6.32
N GLY A 89 0.83 20.30 -5.27
CA GLY A 89 -0.27 21.25 -5.36
C GLY A 89 -1.58 20.71 -5.94
N ALA A 90 -1.63 19.44 -6.35
CA ALA A 90 -2.86 18.78 -6.78
C ALA A 90 -3.28 17.72 -5.75
N HIS A 91 -4.59 17.57 -5.55
CA HIS A 91 -5.14 16.53 -4.66
C HIS A 91 -5.13 15.13 -5.29
N GLY A 92 -4.66 14.98 -6.53
CA GLY A 92 -4.59 13.72 -7.26
C GLY A 92 -5.95 13.04 -7.46
N GLN A 93 -5.95 11.91 -8.14
CA GLN A 93 -7.12 11.05 -8.28
C GLN A 93 -6.73 9.60 -8.02
N TRP A 94 -7.54 8.93 -7.20
CA TRP A 94 -7.43 7.49 -7.00
C TRP A 94 -7.99 6.75 -8.20
N THR A 95 -7.28 5.72 -8.61
CA THR A 95 -7.65 4.81 -9.69
C THR A 95 -7.48 3.38 -9.19
N LEU A 96 -8.51 2.56 -9.40
CA LEU A 96 -8.40 1.14 -9.14
C LEU A 96 -7.64 0.48 -10.30
N ILE A 97 -6.53 -0.16 -9.98
CA ILE A 97 -5.77 -0.97 -10.92
C ILE A 97 -6.24 -2.43 -10.82
N PRO A 98 -6.70 -3.02 -11.93
CA PRO A 98 -7.02 -4.43 -11.97
C PRO A 98 -5.74 -5.27 -11.90
N VAL A 99 -5.78 -6.31 -11.07
CA VAL A 99 -4.66 -7.24 -10.89
C VAL A 99 -4.93 -8.53 -11.65
N ARG A 100 -3.96 -8.92 -12.49
CA ARG A 100 -3.89 -10.21 -13.17
C ARG A 100 -3.00 -11.14 -12.34
N ASN A 101 -3.35 -12.43 -12.29
CA ASN A 101 -2.57 -13.47 -11.61
C ASN A 101 -2.18 -13.07 -10.17
N SER A 102 -3.22 -12.78 -9.40
CA SER A 102 -3.06 -12.53 -7.98
C SER A 102 -2.68 -13.81 -7.23
N PRO A 103 -1.87 -13.74 -6.15
CA PRO A 103 -1.70 -14.85 -5.21
C PRO A 103 -3.02 -15.14 -4.49
N GLN A 104 -3.91 -15.88 -5.15
CA GLN A 104 -5.20 -16.28 -4.58
C GLN A 104 -4.96 -17.07 -3.29
N ASP A 105 -5.82 -16.84 -2.30
CA ASP A 105 -5.79 -17.50 -0.98
C ASP A 105 -4.62 -17.13 -0.05
N GLU A 106 -3.78 -16.14 -0.40
CA GLU A 106 -2.71 -15.64 0.47
C GLU A 106 -3.08 -14.35 1.21
N TYR A 107 -2.69 -14.26 2.48
CA TYR A 107 -2.83 -13.03 3.28
C TYR A 107 -1.71 -12.04 2.94
N LEU A 108 -2.08 -10.89 2.39
CA LEU A 108 -1.14 -9.83 2.04
C LEU A 108 -0.62 -9.11 3.29
N TRP A 109 0.68 -9.23 3.56
CA TRP A 109 1.24 -8.87 4.85
C TRP A 109 1.94 -7.52 4.87
N SER A 110 2.78 -7.23 3.86
CA SER A 110 3.57 -6.00 3.79
C SER A 110 3.86 -5.60 2.36
N MET A 111 4.11 -4.31 2.15
CA MET A 111 4.63 -3.76 0.90
C MET A 111 5.93 -3.02 1.17
N ALA A 112 6.85 -3.07 0.20
CA ALA A 112 8.10 -2.32 0.23
C ALA A 112 8.49 -1.88 -1.19
N VAL A 113 9.44 -0.94 -1.27
CA VAL A 113 10.13 -0.62 -2.51
C VAL A 113 11.58 -1.06 -2.35
N SER A 114 12.06 -1.90 -3.26
CA SER A 114 13.45 -2.38 -3.31
C SER A 114 13.91 -2.40 -4.75
N GLU A 115 15.14 -1.94 -5.00
CA GLU A 115 15.75 -1.96 -6.35
C GLU A 115 14.82 -1.41 -7.46
N ASP A 116 14.14 -0.29 -7.15
CA ASP A 116 13.17 0.36 -8.05
C ASP A 116 11.92 -0.49 -8.39
N GLN A 117 11.58 -1.45 -7.52
CA GLN A 117 10.44 -2.33 -7.68
C GLN A 117 9.55 -2.33 -6.45
N VAL A 118 8.23 -2.35 -6.67
CA VAL A 118 7.25 -2.56 -5.61
C VAL A 118 7.17 -4.06 -5.30
N MET A 119 7.44 -4.39 -4.04
CA MET A 119 7.43 -5.73 -3.49
C MET A 119 6.23 -5.93 -2.59
N LEU A 120 5.69 -7.13 -2.57
CA LEU A 120 4.58 -7.57 -1.72
C LEU A 120 4.95 -8.88 -1.04
N SER A 121 4.94 -8.90 0.29
CA SER A 121 5.13 -10.13 1.05
C SER A 121 3.79 -10.67 1.53
N THR A 122 3.65 -12.00 1.57
CA THR A 122 2.49 -12.66 2.14
C THR A 122 2.82 -13.27 3.51
N ARG A 123 1.79 -13.69 4.23
CA ARG A 123 1.93 -14.32 5.55
C ARG A 123 2.78 -15.58 5.51
N ASP A 124 2.72 -16.32 4.41
CA ASP A 124 3.41 -17.61 4.25
C ASP A 124 4.86 -17.44 3.74
N GLY A 125 5.36 -16.19 3.68
CA GLY A 125 6.75 -15.90 3.34
C GLY A 125 7.01 -15.79 1.84
N ASN A 126 5.98 -15.79 1.00
CA ASN A 126 6.16 -15.51 -0.43
C ASN A 126 6.39 -14.02 -0.67
N ILE A 127 7.29 -13.71 -1.60
CA ILE A 127 7.58 -12.35 -2.05
C ILE A 127 7.23 -12.23 -3.53
N TYR A 128 6.35 -11.29 -3.81
CA TYR A 128 5.88 -10.93 -5.13
C TYR A 128 6.44 -9.58 -5.55
N ARG A 129 6.65 -9.43 -6.85
CA ARG A 129 7.02 -8.19 -7.52
C ARG A 129 5.87 -7.68 -8.34
N MET A 130 5.62 -6.37 -8.24
CA MET A 130 4.65 -5.69 -9.08
C MET A 130 5.24 -5.47 -10.47
N GLU A 131 4.56 -5.95 -11.51
CA GLU A 131 4.83 -5.60 -12.90
C GLU A 131 3.65 -4.85 -13.49
N LEU A 132 3.92 -3.67 -14.06
CA LEU A 132 2.95 -2.95 -14.88
C LEU A 132 2.94 -3.61 -16.27
N LYS A 133 1.77 -4.05 -16.72
CA LYS A 133 1.61 -4.54 -18.09
C LYS A 133 1.17 -3.41 -19.01
N GLU A 134 1.61 -3.49 -20.27
CA GLU A 134 1.15 -2.57 -21.30
C GLU A 134 -0.38 -2.61 -21.42
N PRO A 135 -1.01 -1.46 -21.69
CA PRO A 135 -2.45 -1.37 -21.80
C PRO A 135 -2.95 -2.19 -22.99
N GLU A 136 -3.57 -3.34 -22.73
CA GLU A 136 -4.39 -4.00 -23.73
C GLU A 136 -5.71 -3.24 -23.90
N ALA A 137 -6.25 -3.20 -25.12
CA ALA A 137 -7.42 -2.41 -25.50
C ALA A 137 -8.69 -2.60 -24.64
N ARG A 138 -8.74 -3.62 -23.77
CA ARG A 138 -9.84 -3.89 -22.85
C ARG A 138 -9.53 -3.61 -21.38
N ASN A 139 -8.27 -3.37 -21.03
CA ASN A 139 -7.88 -3.18 -19.64
C ASN A 139 -6.58 -2.34 -19.52
N PRO A 140 -6.68 -1.00 -19.63
CA PRO A 140 -5.51 -0.15 -19.57
C PRO A 140 -4.90 -0.19 -18.16
N ASN A 141 -3.59 -0.45 -18.08
CA ASN A 141 -2.77 -0.43 -16.86
C ASN A 141 -3.04 -1.54 -15.84
N ALA A 142 -3.15 -2.79 -16.30
CA ALA A 142 -3.20 -3.93 -15.37
C ALA A 142 -1.85 -4.16 -14.67
N VAL A 143 -1.90 -4.60 -13.42
CA VAL A 143 -0.73 -5.04 -12.67
C VAL A 143 -0.72 -6.56 -12.56
N GLU A 144 0.47 -7.16 -12.57
CA GLU A 144 0.68 -8.56 -12.23
C GLU A 144 1.60 -8.67 -11.00
N TRP A 145 1.29 -9.60 -10.10
CA TRP A 145 2.16 -9.97 -8.99
C TRP A 145 2.96 -11.21 -9.38
N VAL A 146 4.23 -11.02 -9.74
CA VAL A 146 5.11 -12.11 -10.13
C VAL A 146 5.82 -12.65 -8.89
N ASN A 147 5.63 -13.94 -8.56
CA ASN A 147 6.35 -14.56 -7.45
C ASN A 147 7.86 -14.57 -7.77
N THR A 148 8.66 -14.03 -6.86
CA THR A 148 10.12 -13.92 -7.04
C THR A 148 10.87 -14.88 -6.15
N VAL A 149 10.40 -15.08 -4.92
CA VAL A 149 11.03 -15.90 -3.89
C VAL A 149 9.94 -16.44 -2.97
N ALA A 150 10.02 -17.72 -2.60
CA ALA A 150 9.37 -18.25 -1.41
C ALA A 150 10.43 -18.34 -0.31
N ILE A 151 10.23 -17.62 0.80
CA ILE A 151 11.07 -17.81 1.99
C ILE A 151 10.62 -19.11 2.65
N ILE A 152 11.19 -20.23 2.20
CA ILE A 152 10.99 -21.54 2.80
C ILE A 152 12.03 -21.65 3.92
N ASP A 153 11.57 -21.55 5.17
CA ASP A 153 12.32 -21.82 6.40
C ASP A 153 13.53 -20.88 6.66
N PHE A 154 13.36 -19.92 7.57
CA PHE A 154 14.52 -19.38 8.28
C PHE A 154 15.10 -20.52 9.11
N GLN A 155 16.20 -21.13 8.66
CA GLN A 155 17.13 -21.71 9.63
C GLN A 155 17.44 -20.61 10.64
N GLN A 156 17.04 -20.85 11.90
CA GLN A 156 17.14 -19.86 12.97
C GLN A 156 18.50 -19.15 12.90
N PRO A 157 18.54 -17.80 12.97
CA PRO A 157 19.82 -17.11 12.97
C PRO A 157 20.61 -17.60 14.18
N THR A 158 21.66 -18.40 13.92
CA THR A 158 22.62 -18.76 14.93
C THR A 158 23.33 -17.46 15.30
N ILE A 159 23.00 -16.92 16.47
CA ILE A 159 23.70 -15.77 17.03
C ILE A 159 25.17 -16.18 17.16
N LEU A 160 26.02 -15.69 16.26
CA LEU A 160 27.47 -15.72 16.43
C LEU A 160 27.78 -14.80 17.60
N ALA A 161 27.79 -15.37 18.81
CA ALA A 161 28.40 -14.74 19.96
C ALA A 161 29.90 -14.60 19.66
N LEU A 162 30.34 -13.38 19.39
CA LEU A 162 31.75 -13.03 19.34
C LEU A 162 32.34 -13.30 20.73
N LYS A 163 33.32 -14.21 20.80
CA LYS A 163 34.20 -14.40 21.96
C LYS A 163 35.36 -13.43 21.90
#